data_AF-A0A0S4J131-F1
#
_entry.id   AF-A0A0S4J131-F1
#
_cell.length_a   1.000
_cell.length_b   1.000
_cell.length_c   1.000
_cell.angle_alpha   90.00
_cell.angle_beta   90.00
_cell.angle_gamma   90.00
#
_symmetry.space_group_name_H-M   'P 1'
#
loop_
_entity.id
_entity.type
_entity.pdbx_description
1 polymer ?
#
loop_
_entity_poly.entity_id
_entity_poly.type
_entity_poly.pdbx_seq_one_letter_code
_entity_poly.pdbx_strand_id
1 'polypeptide(L)'
;MADNNNITLKITAKTGISTQFPEMSRGGTTTMGQLQGLFQKKLKLSIVHFFVMQGAEGFIPTPDQTLETLHALYGSSEPVGNTDQVRRLLSLAVSTQIFQG
;
A
#
# COMPACT_ATOMS: atom_id res chain seq x y z
N MET A 1 7.41 -19.00 12.49
CA MET A 1 7.19 -17.80 13.33
C MET A 1 6.23 -16.93 12.55
N ALA A 2 5.04 -16.64 13.09
CA ALA A 2 4.08 -15.82 12.36
C ALA A 2 4.66 -14.40 12.21
N ASP A 3 4.65 -13.89 10.98
CA ASP A 3 5.25 -12.64 10.56
C ASP A 3 4.64 -11.42 11.27
N ASN A 4 5.13 -11.11 12.47
CA ASN A 4 4.69 -9.94 13.23
C ASN A 4 5.12 -8.60 12.59
N ASN A 5 5.80 -8.65 11.44
CA ASN A 5 6.27 -7.50 10.68
C ASN A 5 5.55 -7.30 9.34
N ASN A 6 4.42 -7.98 9.16
CA ASN A 6 3.60 -7.82 7.97
C ASN A 6 2.68 -6.61 8.09
N ILE A 7 2.57 -5.87 7.00
CA ILE A 7 1.71 -4.71 6.85
C ILE A 7 0.60 -5.06 5.88
N THR A 8 -0.64 -4.85 6.32
CA THR A 8 -1.80 -4.93 5.46
C THR A 8 -1.90 -3.67 4.63
N LEU A 9 -1.97 -3.84 3.31
CA LEU A 9 -2.21 -2.78 2.35
C LEU A 9 -3.70 -2.71 2.00
N LYS A 10 -4.32 -1.56 2.28
CA LYS A 10 -5.67 -1.19 1.80
C LYS A 10 -5.49 -0.40 0.50
N ILE A 11 -5.65 -1.07 -0.65
CA ILE A 11 -5.34 -0.49 -1.97
C ILE A 11 -6.62 -0.04 -2.68
N THR A 12 -6.71 1.25 -2.96
CA THR A 12 -7.82 1.86 -3.71
C THR A 12 -7.43 2.07 -5.16
N ALA A 13 -8.21 1.54 -6.08
CA ALA A 13 -8.08 1.82 -7.50
C ALA A 13 -8.53 3.27 -7.80
N LYS A 14 -7.71 3.99 -8.56
CA LYS A 14 -8.00 5.34 -9.08
C LYS A 14 -7.94 5.32 -10.62
N THR A 15 -7.88 6.49 -11.24
CA THR A 15 -7.91 6.70 -12.71
C THR A 15 -7.08 5.66 -13.46
N GLY A 16 -7.72 5.01 -14.44
CA GLY A 16 -7.11 3.99 -15.30
C GLY A 16 -7.00 2.59 -14.68
N ILE A 17 -7.52 2.37 -13.48
CA ILE A 17 -7.57 1.06 -12.82
C ILE A 17 -9.03 0.66 -12.58
N SER A 18 -9.50 -0.40 -13.25
CA SER A 18 -10.89 -0.87 -13.16
C SER A 18 -11.10 -2.02 -12.16
N THR A 19 -10.02 -2.55 -11.59
CA THR A 19 -10.05 -3.72 -10.70
C THR A 19 -10.09 -3.30 -9.24
N GLN A 20 -10.94 -3.94 -8.44
CA GLN A 20 -10.87 -3.86 -6.99
C GLN A 20 -9.78 -4.79 -6.44
N PHE A 21 -9.03 -4.32 -5.46
CA PHE A 21 -7.99 -5.12 -4.81
C PHE A 21 -8.48 -5.60 -3.45
N PRO A 22 -8.41 -6.91 -3.18
CA PRO A 22 -8.56 -7.37 -1.80
C PRO A 22 -7.42 -6.80 -0.97
N GLU A 23 -7.66 -6.63 0.34
CA GLU A 23 -6.59 -6.32 1.28
C GLU A 23 -5.49 -7.36 1.16
N MET A 24 -4.24 -6.92 1.17
CA MET A 24 -3.10 -7.80 0.96
C MET A 24 -2.02 -7.56 1.99
N SER A 25 -1.40 -8.64 2.45
CA SER A 25 -0.32 -8.59 3.43
C SER A 25 1.04 -8.66 2.73
N ARG A 26 1.98 -7.80 3.17
CA ARG A 26 3.35 -7.73 2.68
C ARG A 26 4.32 -7.49 3.82
N GLY A 27 5.51 -8.07 3.74
CA GLY A 27 6.56 -7.85 4.75
C GLY A 27 7.03 -6.41 4.75
N GLY A 28 7.30 -5.86 5.93
CA GLY A 28 7.69 -4.45 6.11
C GLY A 28 8.94 -4.03 5.32
N THR A 29 9.84 -4.96 5.00
CA THR A 29 11.04 -4.69 4.18
C THR A 29 10.77 -4.52 2.69
N THR A 30 9.55 -4.82 2.23
CA THR A 30 9.15 -4.62 0.82
C THR A 30 9.25 -3.14 0.48
N THR A 31 9.87 -2.79 -0.64
CA THR A 31 9.95 -1.40 -1.10
C THR A 31 8.79 -1.01 -2.01
N MET A 32 8.53 0.28 -2.16
CA MET A 32 7.51 0.77 -3.09
C MET A 32 7.81 0.44 -4.55
N GLY A 33 9.09 0.43 -4.95
CA GLY A 33 9.50 -0.01 -6.29
C GLY A 33 9.22 -1.49 -6.54
N GLN A 34 9.44 -2.35 -5.54
CA GLN A 34 9.06 -3.77 -5.62
C GLN A 34 7.54 -3.94 -5.75
N LEU A 35 6.77 -3.18 -4.95
CA LEU A 35 5.31 -3.19 -5.02
C LEU A 35 4.80 -2.71 -6.38
N GLN A 36 5.39 -1.63 -6.91
CA GLN A 36 5.08 -1.08 -8.23
C GLN A 36 5.34 -2.10 -9.34
N GLY A 37 6.52 -2.72 -9.35
CA GLY A 37 6.86 -3.77 -10.32
C GLY A 37 5.92 -4.98 -10.25
N LEU A 38 5.47 -5.35 -9.04
CA LEU A 38 4.48 -6.42 -8.86
C LEU A 38 3.13 -6.05 -9.50
N PHE A 39 2.67 -4.81 -9.31
CA PHE A 39 1.38 -4.36 -9.84
C PHE A 39 1.42 -4.10 -11.35
N GLN A 40 2.53 -3.59 -11.89
CA GLN A 40 2.74 -3.49 -13.35
C GLN A 40 2.57 -4.87 -14.01
N LYS A 41 3.22 -5.90 -13.46
CA LYS A 41 3.10 -7.28 -13.94
C LYS A 41 1.68 -7.84 -13.77
N LYS A 42 1.08 -7.65 -12.60
CA LYS A 42 -0.27 -8.17 -12.28
C LYS A 42 -1.35 -7.54 -13.17
N LEU A 43 -1.24 -6.24 -13.44
CA LEU A 43 -2.22 -5.48 -14.20
C LEU A 43 -1.93 -5.45 -15.70
N LYS A 44 -0.75 -5.94 -16.13
CA LYS A 44 -0.26 -5.83 -17.52
C LYS A 44 -0.21 -4.38 -18.01
N LEU A 45 0.23 -3.47 -17.13
CA LEU A 45 0.34 -2.04 -17.39
C LEU A 45 1.80 -1.61 -17.34
N SER A 46 2.24 -0.83 -18.33
CA SER A 46 3.61 -0.31 -18.40
C SER A 46 3.90 0.71 -17.31
N ILE A 47 2.90 1.46 -16.88
CA ILE A 47 3.03 2.53 -15.89
C ILE A 47 1.91 2.36 -14.86
N VAL A 48 2.30 2.34 -13.59
CA VAL A 48 1.41 2.47 -12.43
C VAL A 48 2.10 3.37 -11.42
N HIS A 49 1.34 4.23 -10.78
CA HIS A 49 1.76 5.12 -9.71
C HIS A 49 1.07 4.70 -8.43
N PHE A 50 1.84 4.64 -7.35
CA PHE A 50 1.31 4.45 -6.01
C PHE A 50 1.33 5.78 -5.27
N PHE A 51 0.28 6.00 -4.49
CA PHE A 51 0.16 7.12 -3.57
C PHE A 51 -0.05 6.55 -2.18
N VAL A 52 0.68 7.05 -1.19
CA VAL A 52 0.35 6.82 0.22
C VAL A 52 -0.73 7.82 0.58
N MET A 53 -1.86 7.33 1.07
CA MET A 53 -3.04 8.14 1.35
C MET A 53 -3.13 8.46 2.84
N GLN A 54 -3.27 9.74 3.18
CA GLN A 54 -3.58 10.22 4.52
C GLN A 54 -4.88 11.02 4.47
N GLY A 55 -6.00 10.34 4.70
CA GLY A 55 -7.32 10.95 4.49
C GLY A 55 -7.59 11.20 3.00
N ALA A 56 -7.81 12.46 2.62
CA ALA A 56 -8.07 12.86 1.23
C ALA A 56 -6.78 13.12 0.44
N GLU A 57 -5.70 13.49 1.13
CA GLU A 57 -4.42 13.83 0.51
C GLU A 57 -3.58 12.59 0.25
N GLY A 58 -2.79 12.63 -0.82
CA GLY A 58 -1.90 11.53 -1.18
C GLY A 58 -0.61 12.03 -1.82
N PHE A 59 0.50 11.36 -1.51
CA PHE A 59 1.80 11.67 -2.10
C PHE A 59 2.43 10.42 -2.71
N ILE A 60 3.29 10.61 -3.71
CA ILE A 60 4.05 9.53 -4.33
C ILE A 60 5.30 9.27 -3.50
N PRO A 61 5.42 8.11 -2.82
CA PRO A 61 6.63 7.77 -2.07
C PRO A 61 7.79 7.50 -3.02
N THR A 62 9.03 7.61 -2.52
CA THR A 62 10.19 7.21 -3.31
C THR A 62 10.20 5.69 -3.50
N PRO A 63 10.71 5.17 -4.63
CA PRO A 63 10.73 3.72 -4.88
C PRO A 63 11.49 2.90 -3.83
N ASP A 64 12.42 3.54 -3.12
CA ASP A 64 13.33 2.91 -2.16
C ASP A 64 12.72 2.84 -0.74
N GLN A 65 11.66 3.63 -0.48
CA GLN A 65 10.96 3.60 0.80
C GLN A 65 10.33 2.23 1.03
N THR A 66 10.55 1.69 2.22
CA THR A 66 9.97 0.41 2.66
C THR A 66 8.57 0.62 3.21
N LEU A 67 7.74 -0.43 3.14
CA LEU A 67 6.42 -0.41 3.76
C LEU A 67 6.50 -0.14 5.27
N GLU A 68 7.53 -0.65 5.95
CA GLU A 68 7.80 -0.39 7.36
C GLU A 68 7.97 1.10 7.64
N THR A 69 8.82 1.78 6.89
CA THR A 69 9.05 3.22 7.03
C THR A 69 7.75 4.01 6.76
N LEU A 70 6.99 3.62 5.73
CA LEU A 70 5.73 4.29 5.41
C LEU A 70 4.64 4.03 6.45
N HIS A 71 4.57 2.82 7.01
CA HIS A 71 3.65 2.49 8.10
C HIS A 71 3.99 3.25 9.38
N ALA A 72 5.27 3.36 9.73
CA ALA A 72 5.69 4.11 10.90
C ALA A 72 5.30 5.61 10.84
N LEU A 73 5.25 6.18 9.63
CA LEU A 73 4.94 7.61 9.42
C LEU A 73 3.46 7.88 9.14
N TYR A 74 2.78 7.00 8.39
CA TYR A 74 1.44 7.26 7.84
C TYR A 74 0.47 6.09 8.04
N GLY A 75 0.91 5.01 8.66
CA GLY A 75 0.10 3.82 8.90
C GLY A 75 -0.84 3.97 10.08
N SER A 76 -1.88 3.13 10.10
CA SER A 76 -2.74 2.94 11.26
C SER A 76 -2.54 1.55 11.85
N SER A 77 -2.96 1.40 13.10
CA SER A 77 -2.91 0.16 13.86
C SER A 77 -4.31 -0.09 14.42
N GLU A 78 -4.99 -1.12 13.95
CA GLU A 78 -6.38 -1.44 14.30
C GLU A 78 -6.45 -2.78 15.05
N PRO A 79 -7.24 -2.92 16.13
CA PRO A 79 -7.43 -4.21 16.80
C PRO A 79 -8.04 -5.26 15.87
N VAL A 80 -7.60 -6.52 15.98
CA VAL A 80 -8.18 -7.65 15.24
C VAL A 80 -9.22 -8.34 16.13
N GLY A 81 -10.49 -7.96 15.97
CA GLY A 81 -11.60 -8.52 16.73
C GLY A 81 -11.43 -8.32 18.25
N ASN A 82 -11.69 -9.38 19.03
CA ASN A 82 -11.52 -9.39 20.49
C ASN A 82 -10.18 -10.03 20.92
N THR A 83 -9.12 -9.91 20.10
CA THR A 83 -7.80 -10.46 20.42
C THR A 83 -6.82 -9.34 20.75
N ASP A 84 -5.73 -9.67 21.47
CA ASP A 84 -4.61 -8.75 21.71
C ASP A 84 -3.77 -8.45 20.44
N GLN A 85 -4.18 -8.96 19.27
CA GLN A 85 -3.48 -8.73 18.02
C GLN A 85 -3.89 -7.40 17.40
N VAL A 86 -2.89 -6.69 16.88
CA VAL A 86 -3.07 -5.42 16.19
C VAL A 86 -2.70 -5.57 14.73
N ARG A 87 -3.61 -5.15 13.85
CA ARG A 87 -3.41 -5.10 12.42
C ARG A 87 -2.72 -3.80 12.04
N ARG A 88 -1.55 -3.93 11.44
CA ARG A 88 -0.79 -2.82 10.87
C ARG A 88 -1.30 -2.53 9.46
N LEU A 89 -1.76 -1.31 9.22
CA LEU A 89 -2.48 -0.92 8.02
C LEU A 89 -1.82 0.26 7.32
N LEU A 90 -1.69 0.18 6.01
CA LEU A 90 -1.25 1.27 5.16
C LEU A 90 -2.25 1.45 4.01
N SER A 91 -2.80 2.65 3.92
CA SER A 91 -3.73 3.04 2.85
C SER A 91 -2.97 3.52 1.64
N LEU A 92 -3.18 2.86 0.51
CA LEU A 92 -2.53 3.19 -0.76
C LEU A 92 -3.59 3.44 -1.84
N ALA A 93 -3.31 4.34 -2.76
CA ALA A 93 -4.02 4.43 -4.03
C ALA A 93 -3.10 4.03 -5.19
N VAL A 94 -3.68 3.40 -6.21
CA VAL A 94 -2.96 3.05 -7.44
C VAL A 94 -3.66 3.66 -8.65
N SER A 95 -2.90 4.30 -9.53
CA SER A 95 -3.39 4.94 -10.76
C SER A 95 -2.43 4.78 -11.92
N THR A 96 -2.91 4.91 -13.15
CA THR A 96 -2.04 5.03 -14.34
C THR A 96 -1.60 6.47 -14.60
N GLN A 97 -2.14 7.45 -13.87
CA GLN A 97 -1.84 8.86 -14.02
C GLN A 97 -1.36 9.46 -12.69
N ILE A 98 -0.58 10.53 -12.77
CA ILE A 98 -0.28 11.36 -11.61
C ILE A 98 -1.45 12.31 -11.40
N PHE A 99 -2.05 12.28 -10.21
CA PHE A 99 -3.05 13.26 -9.80
C PHE A 99 -2.57 13.98 -8.55
N GLN A 100 -2.96 15.23 -8.40
CA GLN A 100 -2.81 15.95 -7.14
C GLN A 100 -4.02 15.60 -6.28
N GLY A 101 -3.77 14.99 -5.12
CA GLY A 101 -4.76 14.75 -4.08
C GLY A 101 -4.87 15.96 -3.19
#